data_AF-A0A9W5YA17-F1
#
_entry.id   AF-A0A9W5YA17-F1
#
_cell.length_a   1.000
_cell.length_b   1.000
_cell.length_c   1.000
_cell.angle_alpha   90.00
_cell.angle_beta   90.00
_cell.angle_gamma   90.00
#
_symmetry.space_group_name_H-M   'P 1'
#
loop_
_entity.id
_entity.type
_entity.pdbx_description
1 polymer ?
#
loop_
_entity_poly.entity_id
_entity_poly.type
_entity_poly.pdbx_seq_one_letter_code
_entity_poly.pdbx_strand_id
1 'polypeptide(L)'
;MNNKFKSFFAIGNMNCEKIIMHLFYIGIILLLYQSYKISYYVYTTYTYEKEVTYEKNTEIFYTYVTTNNLILSIFTFIVSFFIILILWKLICEIIYKVIIYFTNNTK
;
A
#
# COMPACT_ATOMS: atom_id res chain seq x y z
N MET A 1 -19.26 30.28 4.46
CA MET A 1 -18.55 29.21 3.74
C MET A 1 -17.17 29.02 4.38
N ASN A 2 -17.12 28.03 5.27
CA ASN A 2 -16.01 27.35 5.97
C ASN A 2 -14.60 27.99 6.09
N ASN A 3 -14.31 28.56 7.28
CA ASN A 3 -12.97 28.95 7.75
C ASN A 3 -11.92 27.81 7.76
N LYS A 4 -12.32 26.54 7.58
CA LYS A 4 -11.43 25.38 7.49
C LYS A 4 -10.46 25.42 6.29
N PHE A 5 -10.87 25.97 5.14
CA PHE A 5 -9.98 26.04 3.98
C PHE A 5 -8.85 27.07 4.15
N LYS A 6 -9.08 28.13 4.93
CA LYS A 6 -8.05 29.14 5.26
C LYS A 6 -6.90 28.53 6.08
N SER A 7 -7.19 27.53 6.90
CA SER A 7 -6.19 26.77 7.66
C SER A 7 -5.35 25.84 6.78
N PHE A 8 -5.91 25.31 5.69
CA PHE A 8 -5.20 24.41 4.78
C PHE A 8 -4.19 25.16 3.90
N PHE A 9 -4.46 26.43 3.58
CA PHE A 9 -3.55 27.31 2.83
C PHE A 9 -2.53 28.06 3.70
N ALA A 10 -2.55 27.86 5.03
CA ALA A 10 -1.50 28.36 5.94
C ALA A 10 -0.19 27.54 5.88
N ILE A 11 0.05 26.82 4.77
CA ILE A 11 1.27 26.05 4.49
C ILE A 11 2.53 26.91 4.62
N GLY A 12 2.44 28.20 4.30
CA GLY A 12 3.56 29.14 4.41
C GLY A 12 4.07 29.40 5.84
N ASN A 13 3.36 28.97 6.88
CA ASN A 13 3.75 29.15 8.28
C ASN A 13 3.82 27.84 9.08
N MET A 14 3.75 26.68 8.40
CA MET A 14 3.82 25.38 9.05
C MET A 14 5.28 24.93 9.19
N ASN A 15 5.60 24.37 10.36
CA ASN A 15 6.91 23.75 10.61
C ASN A 15 7.18 22.65 9.57
N CYS A 16 8.42 22.60 9.04
CA CYS A 16 8.81 21.64 7.99
C CYS A 16 8.50 20.18 8.38
N GLU A 17 8.60 19.85 9.66
CA GLU A 17 8.24 18.56 10.23
C GLU A 17 6.76 18.20 10.01
N LYS A 18 5.84 19.16 10.19
CA LYS A 18 4.41 18.94 10.02
C LYS A 18 4.06 18.70 8.54
N ILE A 19 4.73 19.39 7.63
CA ILE A 19 4.52 19.21 6.18
C ILE A 19 4.90 17.79 5.77
N ILE A 20 6.05 17.30 6.23
CA ILE A 20 6.52 15.96 5.89
C ILE A 20 5.69 14.89 6.57
N MET A 21 5.21 15.13 7.79
CA MET A 21 4.26 14.23 8.44
C MET A 21 2.98 14.07 7.60
N HIS A 22 2.39 15.16 7.09
CA HIS A 22 1.22 15.06 6.21
C HIS A 22 1.54 14.36 4.89
N LEU A 23 2.68 14.67 4.29
CA LEU A 23 3.16 13.99 3.08
C LEU A 23 3.30 12.48 3.29
N PHE A 24 3.85 12.08 4.44
CA PHE A 24 3.99 10.68 4.81
C PHE A 24 2.64 9.98 4.88
N TYR A 25 1.66 10.56 5.59
CA TYR A 25 0.32 9.98 5.71
C TYR A 25 -0.45 9.90 4.38
N ILE A 26 -0.37 10.94 3.54
CA ILE A 26 -0.97 10.90 2.20
C ILE A 26 -0.30 9.81 1.35
N GLY A 27 1.02 9.69 1.47
CA GLY A 27 1.79 8.64 0.81
C GLY A 27 1.29 7.24 1.15
N ILE A 28 1.00 6.94 2.43
CA ILE A 28 0.51 5.61 2.87
C ILE A 28 -0.70 5.14 2.05
N ILE A 29 -1.64 6.03 1.72
CA ILE A 29 -2.82 5.68 0.90
C ILE A 29 -2.38 5.21 -0.49
N LEU A 30 -1.42 5.91 -1.11
CA LEU A 30 -0.87 5.52 -2.40
C LEU A 30 -0.13 4.18 -2.30
N LEU A 31 0.62 3.94 -1.22
CA LEU A 31 1.35 2.68 -1.02
C LEU A 31 0.41 1.49 -0.83
N LEU A 32 -0.70 1.68 -0.11
CA LEU A 32 -1.74 0.65 0.04
C LEU A 32 -2.27 0.21 -1.33
N TYR A 33 -2.56 1.17 -2.21
CA TYR A 33 -3.05 0.88 -3.56
C TYR A 33 -2.03 0.12 -4.42
N GLN A 34 -0.75 0.49 -4.35
CA GLN A 34 0.30 -0.23 -5.08
C GLN A 34 0.50 -1.66 -4.56
N SER A 35 0.48 -1.83 -3.23
CA SER A 35 0.60 -3.14 -2.60
C SER A 35 -0.58 -4.04 -2.97
N TYR A 36 -1.78 -3.47 -3.07
CA TYR A 36 -2.97 -4.17 -3.56
C TYR A 36 -2.79 -4.67 -4.99
N LYS A 37 -2.25 -3.85 -5.91
CA LYS A 37 -1.99 -4.29 -7.29
C LYS A 37 -1.05 -5.49 -7.36
N ILE A 38 0.04 -5.46 -6.59
CA ILE A 38 1.01 -6.56 -6.54
C ILE A 38 0.35 -7.83 -5.99
N SER A 39 -0.40 -7.70 -4.89
CA SER A 39 -1.14 -8.79 -4.27
C SER A 39 -2.20 -9.39 -5.20
N TYR A 40 -2.92 -8.55 -5.95
CA TYR A 40 -3.91 -8.99 -6.93
C TYR A 40 -3.27 -9.72 -8.10
N TYR A 41 -2.11 -9.26 -8.57
CA TYR A 41 -1.34 -9.97 -9.59
C TYR A 41 -0.93 -11.37 -9.12
N VAL A 42 -0.50 -11.51 -7.86
CA VAL A 42 -0.17 -12.83 -7.29
C VAL A 42 -1.43 -13.69 -7.15
N TYR A 43 -2.55 -13.12 -6.74
CA TYR A 43 -3.82 -13.83 -6.63
C TYR A 43 -4.25 -14.49 -7.93
N THR A 44 -4.11 -13.78 -9.05
CA THR A 44 -4.54 -14.27 -10.37
C THR A 44 -3.52 -15.19 -11.03
N THR A 45 -2.22 -15.02 -10.75
CA THR A 45 -1.14 -15.77 -11.39
C THR A 45 -0.87 -17.11 -10.71
N TYR A 46 -0.91 -17.16 -9.38
CA TYR A 46 -0.56 -18.34 -8.60
C TYR A 46 -1.82 -19.07 -8.13
N THR A 47 -2.29 -20.00 -8.97
CA THR A 47 -3.39 -20.90 -8.68
C THR A 47 -2.89 -22.29 -8.28
N TYR A 48 -3.70 -23.03 -7.53
CA TYR A 48 -3.48 -24.44 -7.22
C TYR A 48 -4.72 -25.27 -7.58
N GLU A 49 -4.50 -26.54 -7.90
CA GLU A 49 -5.59 -27.48 -8.14
C GLU A 49 -6.12 -28.00 -6.80
N LYS A 50 -7.42 -27.86 -6.61
CA LYS A 50 -8.13 -28.36 -5.44
C LYS A 50 -9.01 -29.52 -5.87
N GLU A 51 -8.79 -30.67 -5.27
CA GLU A 51 -9.70 -31.81 -5.42
C GLU A 51 -11.03 -31.49 -4.74
N VAL A 52 -12.11 -31.68 -5.48
CA VAL A 52 -13.47 -31.54 -4.97
C VAL A 52 -14.26 -32.80 -5.29
N THR A 53 -15.05 -33.19 -4.31
CA THR A 53 -15.91 -34.35 -4.40
C THR A 53 -17.32 -33.89 -4.71
N TYR A 54 -17.97 -34.48 -5.70
CA TYR A 54 -19.39 -34.25 -5.96
C TYR A 54 -20.13 -35.58 -6.07
N GLU A 55 -21.33 -35.62 -5.50
CA GLU A 55 -22.19 -36.79 -5.50
C GLU A 55 -23.18 -36.69 -6.67
N LYS A 56 -23.27 -37.74 -7.48
CA LYS A 56 -24.28 -37.84 -8.53
C LYS A 56 -24.84 -39.25 -8.52
N ASN A 57 -26.15 -39.39 -8.31
CA ASN A 57 -26.85 -40.68 -8.28
C ASN A 57 -26.15 -41.71 -7.35
N THR A 58 -25.90 -41.37 -6.08
CA THR A 58 -25.26 -42.23 -5.06
C THR A 58 -23.81 -42.66 -5.32
N GLU A 59 -23.20 -42.18 -6.40
CA GLU A 59 -21.77 -42.39 -6.69
C GLU A 59 -20.96 -41.12 -6.37
N ILE A 60 -19.81 -41.31 -5.74
CA ILE A 60 -18.86 -40.27 -5.36
C ILE A 60 -17.87 -40.06 -6.50
N PHE A 61 -17.86 -38.86 -7.08
CA PHE A 61 -16.91 -38.48 -8.13
C PHE A 61 -15.89 -37.49 -7.62
N TYR A 62 -14.65 -37.63 -8.10
CA TYR A 62 -13.55 -36.73 -7.81
C TYR A 62 -13.24 -35.90 -9.05
N THR A 63 -13.12 -34.59 -8.89
CA THR A 63 -12.67 -33.69 -9.95
C THR A 63 -11.72 -32.64 -9.38
N TYR A 64 -10.87 -32.08 -10.23
CA TYR A 64 -9.93 -31.03 -9.85
C TYR A 64 -10.44 -29.69 -10.36
N VAL A 65 -10.51 -28.71 -9.47
CA VAL A 65 -10.87 -27.33 -9.81
C VAL A 65 -9.70 -26.42 -9.51
N THR A 66 -9.34 -25.57 -10.47
CA THR A 66 -8.31 -24.55 -10.29
C THR A 66 -8.83 -23.47 -9.34
N THR A 67 -8.12 -23.21 -8.26
CA THR A 67 -8.49 -22.22 -7.25
C THR A 67 -7.34 -21.26 -6.96
N ASN A 68 -7.67 -20.01 -6.69
CA ASN A 68 -6.68 -18.97 -6.41
C ASN A 68 -6.09 -19.12 -5.00
N ASN A 69 -4.79 -18.86 -4.85
CA ASN A 69 -4.14 -18.90 -3.55
C ASN A 69 -4.32 -17.57 -2.79
N LEU A 70 -5.46 -17.44 -2.10
CA LEU A 70 -5.82 -16.25 -1.34
C LEU A 70 -4.82 -15.97 -0.21
N ILE A 71 -4.35 -17.01 0.49
CA ILE A 71 -3.39 -16.88 1.60
C ILE A 71 -2.08 -16.28 1.09
N LEU A 72 -1.57 -16.79 -0.05
CA LEU A 72 -0.35 -16.28 -0.66
C LEU A 72 -0.52 -14.81 -1.08
N SER A 73 -1.66 -14.46 -1.67
CA SER A 73 -1.97 -13.08 -2.06
C SER A 73 -1.98 -12.11 -0.87
N ILE A 74 -2.58 -12.49 0.27
CA ILE A 74 -2.55 -11.68 1.50
C ILE A 74 -1.12 -11.54 2.02
N PHE A 75 -0.35 -12.62 2.05
CA PHE A 75 1.03 -12.57 2.52
C PHE A 75 1.86 -11.62 1.65
N THR A 76 1.71 -11.70 0.32
CA THR A 76 2.41 -10.78 -0.59
C THR A 76 1.96 -9.34 -0.43
N PHE A 77 0.68 -9.07 -0.17
CA PHE A 77 0.19 -7.71 0.15
C PHE A 77 0.96 -7.12 1.34
N ILE A 78 1.02 -7.87 2.44
CA ILE A 78 1.65 -7.42 3.69
C ILE A 78 3.14 -7.17 3.46
N VAL A 79 3.84 -8.13 2.85
CA VAL A 79 5.28 -8.03 2.59
C VAL A 79 5.59 -6.85 1.66
N SER A 80 4.88 -6.72 0.55
CA SER A 80 5.08 -5.62 -0.40
C SER A 80 4.78 -4.25 0.22
N PHE A 81 3.74 -4.15 1.05
CA PHE A 81 3.41 -2.92 1.76
C PHE A 81 4.55 -2.47 2.67
N PHE A 82 5.13 -3.37 3.48
CA PHE A 82 6.25 -3.00 4.34
C PHE A 82 7.50 -2.59 3.56
N ILE A 83 7.83 -3.29 2.48
CA ILE A 83 8.98 -2.93 1.62
C ILE A 83 8.79 -1.51 1.06
N ILE A 84 7.62 -1.24 0.48
CA ILE A 84 7.32 0.06 -0.12
C ILE A 84 7.23 1.16 0.95
N LEU A 85 6.71 0.85 2.14
CA LEU A 85 6.65 1.78 3.27
C LEU A 85 8.04 2.22 3.73
N ILE A 86 8.99 1.28 3.82
CA ILE A 86 10.38 1.59 4.17
C ILE A 86 11.01 2.50 3.11
N LEU A 87 10.82 2.19 1.83
CA LEU A 87 11.31 3.03 0.73
C LEU A 87 10.70 4.44 0.77
N TRP A 88 9.39 4.54 1.03
CA TRP A 88 8.71 5.82 1.15
C TRP A 88 9.22 6.64 2.34
N LYS A 89 9.45 6.00 3.49
CA LYS A 89 10.04 6.65 4.65
C LYS A 89 11.41 7.27 4.31
N LEU A 90 12.26 6.51 3.61
CA LEU A 90 13.57 7.02 3.17
C LEU A 90 13.44 8.25 2.25
N ILE A 91 12.48 8.22 1.31
CA ILE A 91 12.19 9.36 0.44
C ILE A 91 11.76 10.58 1.29
N CYS A 92 10.88 10.41 2.27
CA CYS A 92 10.46 11.49 3.16
C CYS A 92 11.62 12.07 3.97
N GLU A 93 12.53 11.25 4.48
CA GLU A 93 13.73 11.72 5.19
C GLU A 93 14.69 12.49 4.29
N ILE A 94 14.87 12.05 3.04
CA ILE A 94 15.69 12.78 2.06
C ILE A 94 15.07 14.14 1.77
N ILE A 95 13.76 14.20 1.52
CA ILE A 95 13.04 15.46 1.29
C ILE A 95 13.21 16.41 2.50
N TYR A 96 13.12 15.89 3.72
CA TYR A 96 13.35 16.67 4.94
C TYR A 96 14.73 17.32 4.99
N LYS A 97 15.77 16.52 4.74
CA LYS A 97 17.15 17.02 4.73
C LYS A 97 17.36 18.09 3.67
N VAL A 98 16.78 17.90 2.48
CA VAL A 98 16.84 18.89 1.39
C VAL A 98 16.15 20.20 1.80
N ILE A 99 14.94 20.14 2.36
CA ILE A 99 14.20 21.33 2.80
C ILE A 99 14.97 22.10 3.89
N ILE A 100 15.53 21.38 4.88
CA ILE A 100 16.34 22.01 5.94
C ILE A 100 17.60 22.64 5.37
N TYR A 101 18.30 21.94 4.48
CA TYR A 101 19.51 22.45 3.86
C TYR A 101 19.25 23.78 3.14
N PHE A 102 18.19 23.87 2.34
CA PHE A 102 17.81 25.13 1.70
C PHE A 102 17.42 26.20 2.71
N THR A 103 16.65 25.85 3.74
CA THR A 103 16.21 26.81 4.78
C THR A 103 17.39 27.40 5.55
N ASN A 104 18.43 26.62 5.79
CA ASN A 104 19.61 27.08 6.53
C ASN A 104 20.61 27.87 5.67
N ASN A 105 20.66 27.64 4.35
CA ASN A 105 21.55 28.36 3.43
C ASN A 105 20.90 29.57 2.74
N THR A 106 19.60 29.79 2.93
CA THR A 106 18.87 30.99 2.44
C THR A 106 18.59 32.03 3.53
N LYS A 107 19.12 31.82 4.74
CA LYS A 107 19.23 32.86 5.79
C LYS A 107 20.58 33.55 5.69
#